data_AF-A0A9P3ACI3-F1
#
_entry.id   AF-A0A9P3ACI3-F1
#
_cell.length_a   1.000
_cell.length_b   1.000
_cell.length_c   1.000
_cell.angle_alpha   90.00
_cell.angle_beta   90.00
_cell.angle_gamma   90.00
#
_symmetry.space_group_name_H-M   'P 1'
#
loop_
_entity.id
_entity.type
_entity.pdbx_description
1 polymer ?
#
loop_
_entity_poly.entity_id
_entity_poly.type
_entity_poly.pdbx_seq_one_letter_code
_entity_poly.pdbx_strand_id
1 'polypeptide(L)'
;MLDETVVGVIVCWTSAFIKDLVVHPDVRHSGIGSALLNHLFAHLSKCGEAAVDLHVMENNLKARRLYEKSGMSYLKRFDIPEA
;
A
#
# COMPACT_ATOMS: atom_id res chain seq x y z
N MET A 1 -3.29 21.29 20.87
CA MET A 1 -3.02 21.35 19.42
C MET A 1 -2.78 19.91 19.00
N LEU A 2 -3.47 19.42 17.98
CA LEU A 2 -3.08 18.15 17.35
C LEU A 2 -1.83 18.48 16.54
N ASP A 3 -0.70 17.93 16.93
CA ASP A 3 0.56 18.13 16.22
C ASP A 3 0.37 17.65 14.77
N GLU A 4 0.67 18.50 13.78
CA GLU A 4 0.52 18.23 12.33
C GLU A 4 1.57 17.24 11.80
N THR A 5 1.85 16.19 12.57
CA THR A 5 2.87 15.21 12.24
C THR A 5 2.33 14.26 11.17
N VAL A 6 3.04 14.16 10.04
CA VAL A 6 2.75 13.15 9.02
C VAL A 6 3.13 11.77 9.55
N VAL A 7 2.12 10.94 9.80
CA VAL A 7 2.30 9.58 10.36
C VAL A 7 2.20 8.46 9.33
N GLY A 8 1.87 8.79 8.07
CA GLY A 8 1.81 7.81 7.00
C GLY A 8 1.75 8.44 5.62
N VAL A 9 2.20 7.67 4.63
CA VAL A 9 2.25 8.09 3.22
C VAL A 9 1.96 6.89 2.32
N ILE A 10 1.28 7.16 1.21
CA ILE A 10 1.13 6.23 0.09
C ILE A 10 1.53 6.93 -1.20
N VAL A 11 2.39 6.30 -1.99
CA VAL A 11 2.88 6.81 -3.27
C VAL A 11 2.50 5.81 -4.36
N CYS A 12 1.80 6.30 -5.39
CA CYS A 12 1.36 5.50 -6.53
C CYS A 12 1.78 6.19 -7.82
N TRP A 13 2.29 5.41 -8.78
CA TRP A 13 2.49 5.89 -10.14
C TRP A 13 1.15 6.00 -10.86
N THR A 14 1.13 6.81 -11.92
CA THR A 14 -0.07 6.98 -12.78
C THR A 14 -0.47 5.69 -13.48
N SER A 15 0.45 4.73 -13.64
CA SER A 15 0.19 3.38 -14.16
C SER A 15 -0.41 2.42 -13.12
N ALA A 16 -1.06 2.95 -12.08
CA ALA A 16 -1.63 2.17 -10.97
C ALA A 16 -0.64 1.18 -10.32
N PHE A 17 0.57 1.65 -10.01
CA PHE A 17 1.56 0.85 -9.29
C PHE A 17 1.95 1.54 -7.97
N ILE A 18 1.73 0.87 -6.84
CA ILE A 18 2.09 1.38 -5.51
C ILE A 18 3.60 1.21 -5.32
N LYS A 19 4.30 2.33 -5.21
CA LYS A 19 5.74 2.35 -4.95
C LYS A 19 6.03 2.22 -3.46
N ASP A 20 5.40 3.05 -2.64
CA ASP A 20 5.66 3.12 -1.21
C ASP A 20 4.35 3.20 -0.42
N LEU A 21 4.23 2.40 0.64
CA LEU A 21 3.19 2.53 1.66
C LEU A 21 3.86 2.41 3.02
N VAL A 22 3.91 3.52 3.75
CA VAL A 22 4.62 3.60 5.03
C VAL A 22 3.69 4.18 6.09
N VAL A 23 3.68 3.54 7.26
CA VAL A 23 3.02 4.05 8.46
C VAL A 23 4.03 4.04 9.60
N HIS A 24 4.12 5.16 10.31
CA HIS A 24 4.98 5.36 11.46
C HIS A 24 4.73 4.24 12.49
N PRO A 25 5.79 3.59 13.02
CA PRO A 25 5.67 2.40 13.86
C PRO A 25 4.71 2.56 15.06
N ASP A 26 4.75 3.72 15.72
CA ASP A 26 4.01 3.99 16.95
C ASP A 26 2.48 4.06 16.76
N VAL A 27 2.03 4.31 15.53
CA VAL A 27 0.59 4.38 15.20
C VAL A 27 0.15 3.25 14.29
N ARG A 28 0.94 2.18 14.16
CA ARG A 28 0.49 0.98 13.44
C ARG A 28 -0.68 0.32 14.18
N HIS A 29 -1.42 -0.53 13.47
CA HIS A 29 -2.61 -1.22 13.99
C HIS A 29 -3.80 -0.30 14.34
N SER A 30 -3.76 0.97 13.96
CA SER A 30 -4.85 1.95 14.11
C SER A 30 -5.75 2.09 12.87
N GLY A 31 -5.50 1.31 11.81
CA GLY A 31 -6.26 1.38 10.55
C GLY A 31 -5.72 2.38 9.52
N ILE A 32 -4.66 3.15 9.81
CA ILE A 32 -4.08 4.15 8.88
C ILE A 32 -3.69 3.53 7.54
N GLY A 33 -3.02 2.37 7.53
CA GLY A 33 -2.61 1.71 6.28
C GLY A 33 -3.80 1.32 5.40
N SER A 34 -4.87 0.82 6.01
CA SER A 34 -6.12 0.51 5.31
C SER A 34 -6.81 1.76 4.79
N ALA A 35 -6.80 2.86 5.56
CA ALA A 35 -7.37 4.13 5.13
C ALA A 35 -6.63 4.71 3.91
N LEU A 36 -5.29 4.65 3.91
CA LEU A 36 -4.47 5.09 2.79
C LEU A 36 -4.75 4.27 1.51
N LEU A 37 -4.84 2.93 1.64
CA LEU A 37 -5.17 2.05 0.52
C LEU A 37 -6.58 2.33 -0.02
N ASN A 38 -7.58 2.45 0.85
CA ASN A 38 -8.96 2.73 0.45
C ASN A 38 -9.07 4.08 -0.27
N HIS A 39 -8.35 5.11 0.22
CA HIS A 39 -8.28 6.40 -0.45
C HIS A 39 -7.68 6.29 -1.85
N LEU A 40 -6.56 5.56 -1.99
CA LEU A 40 -5.93 5.34 -3.29
C LEU A 40 -6.85 4.57 -4.24
N PHE A 41 -7.50 3.49 -3.80
CA PHE A 41 -8.40 2.71 -4.64
C PHE A 41 -9.59 3.54 -5.13
N ALA A 42 -10.16 4.37 -4.27
CA ALA A 42 -11.22 5.30 -4.67
C ALA A 42 -10.73 6.32 -5.70
N HIS A 43 -9.48 6.78 -5.62
CA HIS A 43 -8.88 7.67 -6.61
C HIS A 43 -8.66 6.97 -7.95
N LEU A 44 -8.01 5.79 -7.95
CA LEU A 44 -7.72 5.01 -9.15
C LEU A 44 -9.01 4.58 -9.88
N SER A 45 -10.05 4.21 -9.13
CA SER A 45 -11.37 3.91 -9.70
C SER A 45 -11.97 5.11 -10.44
N LYS A 46 -11.81 6.34 -9.92
CA LYS A 46 -12.24 7.57 -10.61
C LYS A 46 -11.41 7.88 -11.86
N CYS A 47 -10.14 7.46 -11.87
CA CYS A 47 -9.26 7.56 -13.04
C CYS A 47 -9.56 6.49 -14.11
N GLY A 48 -10.41 5.52 -13.83
CA GLY A 48 -10.75 4.44 -14.76
C GLY A 48 -9.77 3.27 -14.75
N GLU A 49 -8.89 3.19 -13.75
CA GLU A 49 -7.94 2.08 -13.60
C GLU A 49 -8.67 0.82 -13.17
N ALA A 50 -8.40 -0.29 -13.86
CA ALA A 50 -9.06 -1.57 -13.62
C ALA A 50 -8.40 -2.38 -12.48
N ALA A 51 -7.11 -2.15 -12.23
CA ALA A 51 -6.32 -2.86 -11.25
C ALA A 51 -5.20 -1.97 -10.69
N VAL A 52 -4.62 -2.38 -9.57
CA VAL A 52 -3.47 -1.73 -8.94
C VAL A 52 -2.53 -2.80 -8.41
N ASP A 53 -1.24 -2.66 -8.71
CA ASP A 53 -0.22 -3.65 -8.38
C ASP A 53 0.85 -3.08 -7.45
N LEU A 54 1.55 -3.97 -6.75
CA LEU A 54 2.73 -3.64 -5.96
C LEU A 54 3.64 -4.86 -5.80
N HIS A 55 4.89 -4.58 -5.47
CA HIS A 55 5.82 -5.61 -4.99
C HIS A 55 5.97 -5.52 -3.48
N VAL A 56 6.01 -6.70 -2.84
CA VAL A 56 6.24 -6.82 -1.40
C VAL A 56 7.20 -7.97 -1.14
N MET A 57 8.15 -7.76 -0.24
CA MET A 57 9.06 -8.81 0.20
C MET A 57 8.28 -9.94 0.88
N GLU A 58 8.66 -11.18 0.58
CA GLU A 58 7.96 -12.37 1.08
C GLU A 58 7.90 -12.44 2.61
N ASN A 59 8.96 -11.97 3.26
CA ASN A 59 9.10 -11.92 4.72
C ASN A 59 8.30 -10.77 5.38
N ASN A 60 7.73 -9.84 4.61
CA ASN A 60 6.93 -8.74 5.14
C ASN A 60 5.48 -9.17 5.36
N LEU A 61 5.30 -10.11 6.29
CA LEU A 61 3.99 -10.72 6.60
C LEU A 61 2.96 -9.68 7.06
N LYS A 62 3.39 -8.60 7.70
CA LYS A 62 2.49 -7.53 8.16
C LYS A 62 1.88 -6.77 6.98
N ALA A 63 2.70 -6.38 5.99
CA ALA A 63 2.21 -5.70 4.80
C ALA A 63 1.35 -6.63 3.94
N ARG A 64 1.77 -7.90 3.75
CA ARG A 64 0.98 -8.90 3.01
C ARG A 64 -0.44 -9.07 3.58
N ARG A 65 -0.56 -9.25 4.90
CA ARG A 65 -1.86 -9.33 5.57
C ARG A 65 -2.70 -8.06 5.41
N LEU A 66 -2.07 -6.90 5.35
CA LEU A 66 -2.77 -5.64 5.10
C LEU A 66 -3.34 -5.63 3.67
N TYR A 67 -2.54 -5.97 2.66
CA TYR A 67 -2.98 -6.00 1.27
C TYR A 67 -4.09 -7.02 1.04
N GLU A 68 -3.96 -8.23 1.58
CA GLU A 68 -4.99 -9.27 1.53
C GLU A 68 -6.30 -8.81 2.17
N LYS A 69 -6.25 -8.17 3.34
CA LYS A 69 -7.44 -7.59 4.00
C LYS A 69 -8.07 -6.43 3.23
N SER A 70 -7.26 -5.72 2.44
CA SER A 70 -7.71 -4.63 1.57
C SER A 70 -8.23 -5.12 0.22
N GLY A 71 -8.30 -6.44 -0.01
CA GLY A 71 -8.87 -7.03 -1.22
C GLY A 71 -7.87 -7.30 -2.34
N MET A 72 -6.57 -7.09 -2.11
CA MET A 72 -5.53 -7.48 -3.06
C MET A 72 -5.24 -8.98 -2.94
N SER A 73 -4.81 -9.60 -4.04
CA SER A 73 -4.48 -11.02 -4.10
C SER A 73 -3.04 -11.23 -4.57
N TYR A 74 -2.46 -12.37 -4.19
CA TYR A 74 -1.15 -12.77 -4.70
C TYR A 74 -1.26 -13.16 -6.17
N LEU A 75 -0.46 -12.52 -7.02
CA LEU A 75 -0.38 -12.84 -8.45
C LEU A 75 0.82 -13.71 -8.78
N LYS A 76 2.04 -13.22 -8.50
CA LYS A 76 3.28 -13.89 -8.88
C LYS A 76 4.46 -13.45 -8.02
N ARG A 77 5.45 -14.34 -7.90
CA ARG A 77 6.78 -14.05 -7.35
C ARG A 77 7.78 -13.85 -8.50
N PHE A 78 8.65 -12.88 -8.32
CA PHE A 78 9.82 -12.66 -9.16
C PHE A 78 11.06 -12.78 -8.29
N ASP A 79 12.13 -13.29 -8.86
CA ASP A 79 13.44 -13.21 -8.21
C ASP A 79 13.90 -11.75 -8.25
N ILE A 80 14.55 -11.32 -7.17
CA ILE A 80 15.15 -9.99 -7.13
C ILE A 80 16.32 -10.04 -8.12
N PRO A 81 16.33 -9.21 -9.18
CA PRO A 81 17.45 -9.16 -10.11
C PRO A 81 18.75 -8.94 -9.33
N GLU A 82 19.82 -9.64 -9.71
CA GLU A 82 21.15 -9.31 -9.21
C GLU A 82 21.46 -7.84 -9.55
N ALA A 83 21.91 -7.09 -8.55
CA ALA A 83 22.19 -5.66 -8.64
C ALA A 83 23.42 -5.35 -9.48
#